data_AF-A0A0G4Q9M4-F1
#
_entry.id   AF-A0A0G4Q9M4-F1
#
_cell.length_a   1.000
_cell.length_b   1.000
_cell.length_c   1.000
_cell.angle_alpha   90.00
_cell.angle_beta   90.00
_cell.angle_gamma   90.00
#
_symmetry.space_group_name_H-M   'P 1'
#
loop_
_entity.id
_entity.type
_entity.pdbx_description
1 polymer ?
#
loop_
_entity_poly.entity_id
_entity_poly.type
_entity_poly.pdbx_seq_one_letter_code
_entity_poly.pdbx_strand_id
1 'polypeptide(L)'
;MSSVISTNDAITFPHTPIIAYNETSGLRISAWILSILGMLMMGYSVWKYRNAVFTSGLRMVLASSATILVAEILNRFAFFIVK
;
A
#
# COMPACT_ATOMS: atom_id res chain seq x y z
N MET A 1 20.36 44.21 -10.99
CA MET A 1 19.12 43.63 -10.44
C MET A 1 19.32 42.13 -10.34
N SER A 2 19.58 41.60 -9.15
CA SER A 2 19.74 40.16 -8.93
C SER A 2 18.38 39.49 -9.10
N SER A 3 18.28 38.52 -10.00
CA SER A 3 17.14 37.62 -10.11
C SER A 3 17.03 36.82 -8.81
N VAL A 4 16.14 37.25 -7.93
CA VAL A 4 15.71 36.44 -6.78
C VAL A 4 14.99 35.24 -7.39
N ILE A 5 15.69 34.11 -7.47
CA ILE A 5 15.09 32.81 -7.77
C ILE A 5 14.15 32.56 -6.60
N SER A 6 12.86 32.78 -6.81
CA SER A 6 11.81 32.49 -5.83
C SER A 6 11.73 30.98 -5.67
N THR A 7 12.56 30.41 -4.80
CA THR A 7 12.49 29.00 -4.38
C THR A 7 11.39 28.83 -3.32
N ASN A 8 10.22 29.43 -3.54
CA ASN A 8 9.11 29.45 -2.58
C ASN A 8 7.74 29.33 -3.28
N ASP A 9 7.65 28.49 -4.31
CA ASP A 9 6.36 27.95 -4.73
C ASP A 9 5.93 26.89 -3.72
N ALA A 10 5.12 27.33 -2.75
CA ALA A 10 4.24 26.55 -1.87
C ALA A 10 4.39 25.02 -1.96
N ILE A 11 5.36 24.48 -1.22
CA ILE A 11 5.71 23.04 -1.09
C ILE A 11 4.58 22.22 -0.41
N THR A 12 3.43 22.81 -0.11
CA THR A 12 2.34 22.16 0.66
C THR A 12 1.15 21.74 -0.20
N PHE A 13 0.93 22.34 -1.38
CA PHE A 13 -0.19 21.95 -2.25
C PHE A 13 0.22 22.05 -3.73
N PRO A 14 0.44 20.93 -4.44
CA PRO A 14 0.72 20.98 -5.88
C PRO A 14 -0.46 21.62 -6.59
N HIS A 15 -0.19 22.55 -7.52
CA HIS A 15 -1.22 23.20 -8.36
C HIS A 15 -1.92 22.23 -9.32
N THR A 16 -1.49 20.97 -9.39
CA THR A 16 -2.07 19.90 -10.22
C THR A 16 -2.16 18.57 -9.45
N PRO A 17 -2.97 18.50 -8.37
CA PRO A 17 -3.10 17.28 -7.57
C PRO A 17 -3.67 16.11 -8.38
N ILE A 18 -4.39 16.41 -9.47
CA ILE A 18 -4.99 15.41 -10.36
C ILE A 18 -3.93 14.63 -11.17
N ILE A 19 -2.83 15.28 -11.56
CA ILE A 19 -1.78 14.65 -12.38
C ILE A 19 -0.95 13.71 -11.51
N ALA A 20 -0.55 14.17 -10.32
CA ALA A 20 0.17 13.33 -9.36
C ALA A 20 -0.70 12.18 -8.81
N TYR A 21 -2.02 12.38 -8.71
CA TYR A 21 -2.96 11.29 -8.41
C TYR A 21 -3.03 10.25 -9.53
N ASN A 22 -3.04 10.68 -10.80
CA ASN A 22 -3.08 9.76 -11.94
C ASN A 22 -1.82 8.88 -12.01
N GLU A 23 -0.64 9.45 -11.76
CA GLU A 23 0.63 8.72 -11.73
C GLU A 23 0.68 7.66 -10.62
N THR A 24 0.02 7.90 -9.49
CA THR A 24 0.03 7.00 -8.32
C THR A 24 -1.17 6.07 -8.23
N SER A 25 -2.17 6.25 -9.10
CA SER A 25 -3.38 5.43 -9.14
C SER A 25 -3.06 3.96 -9.41
N GLY A 26 -2.11 3.67 -10.32
CA GLY A 26 -1.69 2.30 -10.62
C GLY A 26 -1.09 1.58 -9.40
N LEU A 27 -0.27 2.28 -8.60
CA LEU A 27 0.34 1.73 -7.39
C LEU A 27 -0.70 1.47 -6.28
N ARG A 28 -1.73 2.32 -6.18
CA ARG A 28 -2.81 2.12 -5.21
C ARG A 28 -3.70 0.94 -5.59
N ILE A 29 -4.05 0.82 -6.87
CA ILE A 29 -4.85 -0.31 -7.37
C ILE A 29 -4.13 -1.63 -7.13
N SER A 30 -2.83 -1.70 -7.41
CA SER A 30 -2.05 -2.92 -7.16
C SER A 30 -1.95 -3.24 -5.67
N ALA A 31 -1.73 -2.24 -4.81
CA ALA A 31 -1.73 -2.41 -3.36
C ALA A 31 -3.09 -2.92 -2.84
N TRP A 32 -4.21 -2.38 -3.35
CA TRP A 32 -5.55 -2.83 -3.00
C TRP A 32 -5.79 -4.30 -3.40
N ILE A 33 -5.41 -4.68 -4.62
CA ILE A 33 -5.53 -6.06 -5.10
C ILE A 33 -4.71 -7.01 -4.22
N LEU A 34 -3.47 -6.64 -3.87
CA LEU A 34 -2.62 -7.40 -2.95
C LEU A 34 -3.24 -7.53 -1.56
N SER A 35 -3.87 -6.48 -1.05
CA SER A 35 -4.53 -6.50 0.26
C SER A 35 -5.74 -7.43 0.27
N ILE A 36 -6.57 -7.41 -0.78
CA ILE A 36 -7.71 -8.32 -0.94
C ILE A 36 -7.24 -9.77 -1.04
N LEU A 37 -6.21 -10.04 -1.84
CA LEU A 37 -5.59 -11.36 -1.95
C LEU A 37 -5.07 -11.87 -0.61
N GLY A 38 -4.33 -11.04 0.13
CA GLY A 38 -3.83 -11.39 1.45
C GLY A 38 -4.96 -11.72 2.43
N MET A 39 -6.05 -10.96 2.41
CA MET A 39 -7.22 -11.17 3.26
C MET A 39 -7.96 -12.47 2.91
N LEU A 40 -8.11 -12.78 1.62
CA LEU A 40 -8.68 -14.05 1.15
C LEU A 40 -7.82 -15.26 1.54
N MET A 41 -6.49 -15.15 1.40
CA MET A 41 -5.55 -16.19 1.82
C MET A 41 -5.60 -16.42 3.34
N MET A 42 -5.69 -15.34 4.12
CA MET A 42 -5.84 -15.41 5.58
C MET A 42 -7.16 -16.11 5.95
N GLY A 43 -8.28 -15.70 5.34
CA GLY A 43 -9.58 -16.32 5.55
C GLY A 43 -9.61 -17.81 5.19
N TYR A 44 -9.00 -18.18 4.05
CA TYR A 44 -8.87 -19.57 3.63
C TYR A 44 -8.01 -20.40 4.60
N SER A 45 -6.89 -19.83 5.07
CA SER A 45 -6.01 -20.49 6.03
C SER A 45 -6.73 -20.79 7.35
N VAL A 46 -7.47 -19.81 7.88
CA VAL A 46 -8.25 -19.98 9.12
C VAL A 46 -9.37 -20.99 8.93
N TRP A 47 -10.06 -20.98 7.78
CA TRP A 47 -11.15 -21.92 7.52
C TRP A 47 -10.65 -23.36 7.39
N LYS A 48 -9.55 -23.59 6.66
CA LYS A 48 -8.99 -24.93 6.42
C LYS A 48 -8.32 -25.54 7.65
N TYR A 49 -7.60 -24.73 8.44
CA TYR A 49 -6.84 -25.23 9.59
C TYR A 49 -7.56 -25.00 10.92
N ARG A 50 -8.89 -24.81 10.93
CA ARG A 50 -9.69 -24.38 12.08
C ARG A 50 -9.38 -25.08 13.42
N ASN A 51 -9.08 -26.38 13.41
CA ASN A 51 -8.76 -27.15 14.62
C ASN A 51 -7.27 -27.14 15.02
N ALA A 52 -6.38 -26.69 14.13
CA ALA A 52 -4.92 -26.80 14.25
C ALA A 52 -4.20 -25.57 13.64
N VAL A 53 -4.81 -24.38 13.75
CA VAL A 53 -4.35 -23.14 13.10
C VAL A 53 -2.92 -22.82 13.52
N PHE A 54 -2.60 -22.95 14.81
CA PHE A 54 -1.30 -22.57 15.35
C PHE A 54 -0.18 -23.60 15.14
N THR A 55 -0.49 -24.87 14.82
CA THR A 55 0.53 -25.91 14.63
C THR A 55 0.82 -26.17 13.14
N SER A 56 -0.22 -26.36 12.33
CA SER A 56 -0.06 -26.67 10.89
C SER A 56 -0.39 -25.47 9.99
N GLY A 57 -1.26 -24.57 10.44
CA GLY A 57 -1.71 -23.40 9.68
C GLY A 57 -0.80 -22.16 9.82
N LEU A 58 0.10 -22.13 10.81
CA LEU A 58 0.87 -20.94 11.18
C LEU A 58 1.67 -20.38 10.01
N ARG A 59 2.26 -21.25 9.17
CA ARG A 59 3.02 -20.83 7.98
C ARG A 59 2.14 -20.09 6.96
N MET A 60 0.90 -20.53 6.75
CA MET A 60 -0.03 -19.85 5.84
C MET A 60 -0.57 -18.55 6.43
N VAL A 61 -0.81 -18.50 7.75
CA VAL A 61 -1.21 -17.26 8.44
C VAL A 61 -0.08 -16.23 8.40
N LEU A 62 1.16 -16.63 8.65
CA LEU A 62 2.33 -15.76 8.54
C LEU A 62 2.54 -15.26 7.11
N ALA A 63 2.40 -16.14 6.10
CA ALA A 63 2.54 -15.76 4.70
C ALA A 63 1.47 -14.73 4.30
N SER A 64 0.19 -14.97 4.62
CA SER A 64 -0.89 -14.02 4.34
C SER A 64 -0.73 -12.70 5.08
N SER A 65 -0.31 -12.74 6.35
CA SER A 65 -0.01 -11.53 7.13
C SER A 65 1.14 -10.72 6.52
N ALA A 66 2.21 -11.38 6.07
CA ALA A 66 3.32 -10.73 5.39
C ALA A 66 2.87 -10.08 4.06
N THR A 67 2.00 -10.76 3.29
CA THR A 67 1.43 -10.21 2.06
C THR A 67 0.59 -8.95 2.33
N ILE A 68 -0.25 -8.95 3.37
CA ILE A 68 -1.03 -7.78 3.78
C ILE A 68 -0.10 -6.63 4.20
N LEU A 69 0.95 -6.93 4.97
CA LEU A 69 1.91 -5.92 5.42
C LEU A 69 2.64 -5.27 4.23
N VAL A 70 3.06 -6.06 3.23
CA VAL A 70 3.65 -5.53 1.99
C VAL A 70 2.64 -4.65 1.25
N ALA A 71 1.39 -5.08 1.12
CA ALA A 71 0.33 -4.28 0.51
C ALA A 71 0.15 -2.93 1.19
N GLU A 72 0.19 -2.90 2.52
CA GLU A 72 0.06 -1.67 3.30
C GLU A 72 1.27 -0.74 3.16
N ILE A 73 2.49 -1.30 3.07
CA ILE A 73 3.70 -0.52 2.76
C ILE A 73 3.58 0.12 1.38
N LEU A 74 3.15 -0.63 0.35
CA LEU A 74 2.93 -0.06 -0.98
C LEU A 74 1.87 1.05 -0.95
N ASN A 75 0.80 0.86 -0.19
CA ASN A 75 -0.25 1.88 -0.06
C ASN A 75 0.26 3.16 0.63
N ARG A 76 1.06 3.02 1.70
CA ARG A 76 1.73 4.16 2.35
C ARG A 76 2.73 4.82 1.41
N PHE A 77 3.51 4.05 0.67
CA PHE A 77 4.45 4.58 -0.31
C PHE A 77 3.73 5.36 -1.42
N ALA A 78 2.62 4.84 -1.93
CA ALA A 78 1.76 5.52 -2.90
C ALA A 78 1.11 6.80 -2.36
N PHE A 79 1.02 6.95 -1.04
CA PHE A 79 0.58 8.20 -0.40
C PHE A 79 1.72 9.22 -0.35
N PHE A 80 2.94 8.81 0.03
CA PHE A 80 4.08 9.71 0.19
C PHE A 80 4.79 10.11 -1.12
N ILE A 81 4.63 9.34 -2.20
CA ILE A 81 5.26 9.64 -3.49
C ILE A 81 4.49 10.69 -4.32
N VAL A 82 3.23 10.95 -4.00
CA VAL A 82 2.50 12.12 -4.53
C VAL A 82 3.14 13.37 -3.93
N LYS A 83 4.04 13.99 -4.68
CA LYS A 83 4.72 15.26 -4.37
C LYS A 83 4.50 16.25 -5.51
#